data_AF-A0A8X6SX03-F1
#
_entry.id   AF-A0A8X6SX03-F1
#
_cell.length_a   1.000
_cell.length_b   1.000
_cell.length_c   1.000
_cell.angle_alpha   90.00
_cell.angle_beta   90.00
_cell.angle_gamma   90.00
#
_symmetry.space_group_name_H-M   'P 1'
#
loop_
_entity.id
_entity.type
_entity.pdbx_description
1 polymer ?
#
loop_
_entity_poly.entity_id
_entity_poly.type
_entity_poly.pdbx_seq_one_letter_code
_entity_poly.pdbx_strand_id
1 'polypeptide(L)'
;MVCLEEMAAIANILKTAPASTVQLLHKIINDEPYSKSSRKELKKFAGFPQNYDIEARKDKILKDFTKTELITVCTILGLNCPGSAKELSEHIFINLSDLASLKNNFTEQLTDDEDEDCALFARIYERRD
;
A
#
# COMPACT_ATOMS: atom_id res chain seq x y z
N MET A 1 -16.71 8.73 -4.33
CA MET A 1 -15.83 8.43 -3.18
C MET A 1 -14.89 7.36 -3.68
N VAL A 2 -13.61 7.69 -3.85
CA VAL A 2 -12.63 6.78 -4.45
C VAL A 2 -12.22 5.77 -3.38
N CYS A 3 -12.28 4.47 -3.71
CA CYS A 3 -11.83 3.38 -2.84
C CYS A 3 -10.73 2.56 -3.51
N LEU A 4 -9.97 1.79 -2.73
CA LEU A 4 -8.91 0.91 -3.29
C LEU A 4 -9.45 -0.11 -4.31
N GLU A 5 -10.71 -0.54 -4.19
CA GLU A 5 -11.37 -1.42 -5.18
C GLU A 5 -11.60 -0.74 -6.54
N GLU A 6 -11.81 0.58 -6.59
CA GLU A 6 -12.00 1.32 -7.85
C GLU A 6 -10.69 1.47 -8.64
N MET A 7 -9.56 1.16 -8.01
CA MET A 7 -8.24 1.20 -8.61
C MET A 7 -7.87 -0.21 -9.08
N ALA A 8 -8.20 -0.55 -10.34
CA ALA A 8 -8.03 -1.91 -10.87
C ALA A 8 -6.63 -2.51 -10.62
N ALA A 9 -5.58 -1.69 -10.73
CA ALA A 9 -4.21 -2.12 -10.47
C ALA A 9 -3.97 -2.50 -9.00
N ILE A 10 -4.32 -1.62 -8.04
CA ILE A 10 -4.21 -1.92 -6.61
C ILE A 10 -5.14 -3.05 -6.21
N ALA A 11 -6.38 -3.08 -6.71
CA ALA A 11 -7.33 -4.15 -6.44
C ALA A 11 -6.82 -5.52 -6.90
N ASN A 12 -6.10 -5.57 -8.03
CA ASN A 12 -5.45 -6.77 -8.52
C ASN A 12 -4.25 -7.15 -7.64
N ILE A 13 -3.39 -6.20 -7.27
CA ILE A 13 -2.27 -6.43 -6.35
C ILE A 13 -2.77 -6.96 -5.01
N LEU A 14 -3.79 -6.37 -4.41
CA LEU A 14 -4.37 -6.87 -3.14
C LEU A 14 -4.94 -8.29 -3.26
N LYS A 15 -5.37 -8.67 -4.47
CA LYS A 15 -5.90 -10.01 -4.76
C LYS A 15 -4.76 -11.03 -4.93
N THR A 16 -3.68 -10.69 -5.61
CA THR A 16 -2.56 -11.59 -5.92
C THR A 16 -1.45 -11.59 -4.86
N ALA A 17 -1.32 -10.50 -4.10
CA ALA A 17 -0.30 -10.34 -3.08
C ALA A 17 -0.44 -11.39 -1.97
N PRO A 18 0.69 -11.85 -1.41
CA PRO A 18 0.67 -12.86 -0.36
C PRO A 18 0.00 -12.32 0.91
N ALA A 19 -0.56 -13.25 1.69
CA ALA A 19 -1.27 -12.91 2.92
C ALA A 19 -0.42 -12.07 3.87
N SER A 20 0.89 -12.34 3.97
CA SER A 20 1.80 -11.56 4.83
C SER A 20 1.90 -10.09 4.41
N THR A 21 1.89 -9.79 3.11
CA THR A 21 1.95 -8.40 2.63
C THR A 21 0.62 -7.68 2.87
N VAL A 22 -0.50 -8.35 2.59
CA VAL A 22 -1.83 -7.80 2.86
C VAL A 22 -2.06 -7.61 4.37
N GLN A 23 -1.49 -8.49 5.19
CA GLN A 23 -1.44 -8.37 6.65
C GLN A 23 -0.75 -7.08 7.09
N LEU A 24 0.42 -6.77 6.52
CA LEU A 24 1.14 -5.53 6.84
C LEU A 24 0.32 -4.30 6.51
N LEU A 25 -0.26 -4.25 5.30
CA LEU A 25 -1.11 -3.13 4.89
C LEU A 25 -2.33 -2.97 5.81
N HIS A 26 -3.01 -4.07 6.12
CA HIS A 26 -4.16 -4.06 7.04
C HIS A 26 -3.76 -3.55 8.41
N LYS A 27 -2.65 -4.07 8.96
CA LYS A 27 -2.15 -3.65 10.27
C LYS A 27 -1.81 -2.16 10.22
N ILE A 28 -1.18 -1.64 9.17
CA ILE A 28 -0.86 -0.21 9.03
C ILE A 28 -2.12 0.66 9.02
N ILE A 29 -3.14 0.27 8.26
CA ILE A 29 -4.37 1.05 8.06
C ILE A 29 -5.32 0.97 9.27
N ASN A 30 -5.59 -0.23 9.78
CA ASN A 30 -6.63 -0.46 10.79
C ASN A 30 -6.08 -0.58 12.22
N ASP A 31 -4.77 -0.73 12.40
CA ASP A 31 -4.15 -1.14 13.69
C ASP A 31 -4.69 -2.46 14.25
N GLU A 32 -5.35 -3.25 13.43
CA GLU A 32 -5.99 -4.49 13.84
C GLU A 32 -5.27 -5.71 13.29
N PRO A 33 -5.31 -6.84 14.03
CA PRO A 33 -4.83 -8.11 13.54
C PRO A 33 -5.60 -8.49 12.28
N TYR A 34 -4.89 -9.14 11.37
CA TYR A 34 -5.48 -9.57 10.11
C TYR A 34 -6.48 -10.71 10.32
N SER A 35 -7.62 -10.57 9.66
CA SER A 35 -8.73 -11.51 9.63
C SER A 35 -9.08 -11.90 8.20
N LYS A 36 -9.93 -12.93 8.04
CA LYS A 36 -10.41 -13.38 6.72
C LYS A 36 -11.18 -12.28 5.96
N SER A 37 -11.72 -11.30 6.68
CA SER A 37 -12.41 -10.14 6.11
C SER A 37 -11.49 -8.97 5.76
N SER A 38 -10.26 -8.94 6.29
CA SER A 38 -9.32 -7.83 6.12
C SER A 38 -9.04 -7.47 4.67
N ARG A 39 -8.95 -8.47 3.79
CA ARG A 39 -8.76 -8.21 2.34
C ARG A 39 -10.00 -7.56 1.70
N LYS A 40 -11.21 -7.87 2.16
CA LYS A 40 -12.44 -7.23 1.70
C LYS A 40 -12.58 -5.81 2.27
N GLU A 41 -12.14 -5.61 3.50
CA GLU A 41 -12.17 -4.29 4.15
C GLU A 41 -11.15 -3.34 3.52
N LEU A 42 -9.93 -3.80 3.25
CA LEU A 42 -8.94 -3.03 2.50
C LEU A 42 -9.47 -2.57 1.14
N LYS A 43 -10.16 -3.43 0.40
CA LYS A 43 -10.77 -3.05 -0.88
C LYS A 43 -11.78 -1.90 -0.74
N LYS A 44 -12.51 -1.86 0.37
CA LYS A 44 -13.50 -0.81 0.67
C LYS A 44 -12.87 0.40 1.36
N PHE A 45 -11.56 0.39 1.61
CA PHE A 45 -10.87 1.52 2.19
C PHE A 45 -10.94 2.72 1.25
N ALA A 46 -11.44 3.82 1.78
CA ALA A 46 -11.73 5.05 1.04
C ALA A 46 -10.94 6.26 1.57
N GLY A 47 -9.90 6.00 2.37
CA GLY A 47 -9.13 7.01 3.08
C GLY A 47 -9.35 6.99 4.58
N PHE A 48 -8.50 7.71 5.31
CA PHE A 48 -8.61 7.87 6.75
C PHE A 48 -9.75 8.85 7.12
N PRO A 49 -10.46 8.64 8.23
CA PRO A 49 -11.43 9.60 8.71
C PRO A 49 -10.74 10.91 9.12
N GLN A 50 -11.44 12.04 9.06
CA GLN A 50 -10.89 13.38 9.35
C GLN A 50 -10.28 13.51 10.76
N ASN A 51 -10.78 12.71 11.72
CA ASN A 51 -10.29 12.68 13.10
C ASN A 51 -9.23 11.58 13.34
N TYR A 52 -8.65 11.01 12.29
CA TYR A 52 -7.65 9.96 12.43
C TYR A 52 -6.30 10.54 12.85
N ASP A 53 -5.72 9.99 13.92
CA ASP A 53 -4.42 10.43 14.43
C ASP A 53 -3.28 9.81 13.61
N ILE A 54 -2.99 10.43 12.48
CA ILE A 54 -1.93 9.99 11.56
C ILE A 54 -0.56 10.05 12.25
N GLU A 55 -0.31 11.06 13.08
CA GLU A 55 1.01 11.26 13.71
C GLU A 55 1.32 10.17 14.73
N ALA A 56 0.38 9.87 15.64
CA ALA A 56 0.51 8.75 16.58
C ALA A 56 0.63 7.42 15.84
N ARG A 57 -0.09 7.27 14.72
CA ARG A 57 -0.01 6.08 13.88
C ARG A 57 1.36 5.91 13.24
N LYS A 58 1.94 6.97 12.69
CA LYS A 58 3.30 6.98 12.14
C LYS A 58 4.32 6.55 13.19
N ASP A 59 4.28 7.13 14.39
CA ASP A 59 5.22 6.79 15.47
C ASP A 59 5.11 5.31 15.88
N LYS A 60 3.88 4.80 16.01
CA LYS A 60 3.64 3.38 16.31
C LYS A 60 4.19 2.48 15.22
N ILE A 61 3.99 2.83 13.95
CA ILE A 61 4.51 2.05 12.83
C ILE A 61 6.02 2.02 12.79
N LEU A 62 6.70 3.14 13.09
CA LEU A 62 8.16 3.18 13.15
C LEU A 62 8.74 2.31 14.26
N LYS A 63 7.95 1.97 15.28
CA LYS A 63 8.32 1.07 16.38
C LYS A 63 7.95 -0.39 16.11
N ASP A 64 6.79 -0.63 15.52
CA ASP A 64 6.24 -1.97 15.27
C ASP A 64 6.74 -2.61 13.95
N PHE A 65 7.19 -1.80 12.99
CA PHE A 65 7.53 -2.27 11.64
C PHE A 65 8.96 -1.95 11.28
N THR A 66 9.56 -2.88 10.55
CA THR A 66 10.89 -2.72 9.96
C THR A 66 10.81 -1.91 8.67
N LYS A 67 11.94 -1.30 8.29
CA LYS A 67 12.09 -0.61 7.00
C LYS A 67 11.68 -1.50 5.82
N THR A 68 12.00 -2.79 5.86
CA THR A 68 11.65 -3.77 4.81
C THR A 68 10.14 -3.96 4.68
N GLU A 69 9.40 -4.00 5.79
CA GLU A 69 7.94 -4.11 5.79
C GLU A 69 7.29 -2.85 5.22
N LEU A 70 7.82 -1.67 5.58
CA LEU A 70 7.37 -0.40 5.01
C LEU A 70 7.62 -0.33 3.50
N ILE A 71 8.79 -0.77 3.04
CA ILE A 71 9.10 -0.86 1.60
C ILE A 71 8.09 -1.78 0.92
N THR A 72 7.79 -2.94 1.51
CA THR A 72 6.83 -3.90 0.95
C THR A 72 5.44 -3.26 0.79
N VAL A 73 5.03 -2.44 1.76
CA VAL A 73 3.76 -1.71 1.73
C VAL A 73 3.79 -0.58 0.68
N CYS A 74 4.88 0.17 0.58
CA CYS A 74 5.08 1.12 -0.51
C CYS A 74 4.98 0.44 -1.88
N THR A 75 5.63 -0.70 -2.05
CA THR A 75 5.62 -1.46 -3.31
C THR A 75 4.19 -1.82 -3.72
N ILE A 76 3.36 -2.42 -2.85
CA ILE A 76 1.98 -2.79 -3.22
C ILE A 76 1.07 -1.59 -3.50
N LEU A 77 1.40 -0.42 -2.94
CA LEU A 77 0.72 0.83 -3.23
C LEU A 77 1.26 1.50 -4.51
N GLY A 78 2.24 0.89 -5.20
CA GLY A 78 2.88 1.50 -6.38
C GLY A 78 3.64 2.77 -6.03
N LEU A 79 4.20 2.81 -4.83
CA LEU A 79 5.02 3.92 -4.35
C LEU A 79 6.47 3.45 -4.36
N ASN A 80 7.30 4.06 -5.21
CA ASN A 80 8.74 3.85 -5.16
C ASN A 80 9.36 4.88 -4.21
N CYS A 81 9.53 4.50 -2.94
CA CYS A 81 10.04 5.38 -1.89
C CYS A 81 11.43 4.94 -1.42
N PRO A 82 12.52 5.36 -2.07
CA PRO A 82 13.86 5.19 -1.53
C PRO A 82 14.06 6.19 -0.38
N GLY A 83 14.11 5.70 0.87
CA GLY A 83 14.28 6.58 2.02
C GLY A 83 14.42 5.88 3.37
N SER A 84 14.35 6.67 4.43
CA SER A 84 14.30 6.21 5.81
C SER A 84 12.92 5.66 6.16
N ALA A 85 12.81 4.85 7.23
CA ALA A 85 11.51 4.34 7.71
C ALA A 85 10.50 5.48 7.94
N LYS A 86 10.97 6.63 8.44
CA LYS A 86 10.15 7.84 8.62
C LYS A 86 9.56 8.36 7.31
N GLU A 87 10.40 8.53 6.30
CA GLU A 87 9.98 9.01 4.96
C GLU A 87 9.01 8.03 4.31
N LEU A 88 9.29 6.73 4.41
CA LEU A 88 8.40 5.66 3.96
C LEU A 88 7.01 5.76 4.63
N SER A 89 6.99 5.84 5.96
CA SER A 89 5.73 5.97 6.70
C SER A 89 4.96 7.22 6.28
N GLU A 90 5.65 8.36 6.16
CA GLU A 90 5.04 9.62 5.76
C GLU A 90 4.39 9.52 4.38
N HIS A 91 5.11 8.97 3.43
CA HIS A 91 4.61 8.84 2.06
C HIS A 91 3.42 7.87 1.98
N ILE A 92 3.45 6.76 2.73
CA ILE A 92 2.32 5.82 2.82
C ILE A 92 1.08 6.56 3.34
N PHE A 93 1.18 7.31 4.45
CA PHE A 93 0.03 8.00 5.03
C PHE A 93 -0.51 9.13 4.17
N ILE A 94 0.35 9.90 3.51
CA ILE A 94 -0.08 10.98 2.60
C ILE A 94 -0.92 10.39 1.47
N ASN A 95 -0.44 9.33 0.83
CA ASN A 95 -1.13 8.68 -0.29
C ASN A 95 -2.39 7.90 0.15
N LEU A 96 -2.38 7.29 1.33
CA LEU A 96 -3.59 6.66 1.87
C LEU A 96 -4.64 7.68 2.35
N SER A 97 -4.23 8.91 2.67
CA SER A 97 -5.15 10.01 2.97
C SER A 97 -5.75 10.62 1.70
N ASP A 98 -4.98 10.66 0.62
CA ASP A 98 -5.42 11.14 -0.69
C ASP A 98 -5.36 10.03 -1.75
N LEU A 99 -6.41 9.19 -1.77
CA LEU A 99 -6.51 8.08 -2.74
C LEU A 99 -6.60 8.55 -4.20
N ALA A 100 -7.01 9.80 -4.44
CA ALA A 100 -7.05 10.37 -5.78
C ALA A 100 -5.63 10.65 -6.31
N SER A 101 -4.78 11.27 -5.49
CA SER A 101 -3.35 11.44 -5.77
C SER A 101 -2.66 10.10 -5.89
N LEU A 102 -2.95 9.13 -5.01
CA LEU A 102 -2.41 7.78 -5.13
C LEU A 102 -2.77 7.16 -6.49
N LYS A 103 -4.02 7.31 -6.95
CA LYS A 103 -4.47 6.80 -8.24
C LYS A 103 -3.76 7.45 -9.43
N ASN A 104 -3.58 8.76 -9.39
CA ASN A 104 -2.83 9.45 -10.45
C ASN A 104 -1.37 9.00 -10.47
N ASN A 105 -0.70 8.98 -9.31
CA ASN A 105 0.69 8.54 -9.21
C ASN A 105 0.90 7.08 -9.67
N PHE A 106 -0.07 6.21 -9.37
CA PHE A 106 -0.05 4.82 -9.84
C PHE A 106 -0.25 4.73 -11.36
N THR A 107 -1.11 5.57 -11.92
CA THR A 107 -1.40 5.59 -13.37
C THR A 107 -0.21 6.16 -14.15
N GLU A 108 0.40 7.24 -13.67
CA GLU A 108 1.56 7.87 -14.30
C GLU A 108 2.77 6.91 -14.37
N GLN A 109 2.97 6.05 -13.36
CA GLN A 109 3.99 5.00 -13.40
C GLN A 109 3.71 3.87 -14.39
N LEU A 110 2.45 3.65 -14.79
CA LEU A 110 2.07 2.62 -15.76
C LEU A 110 2.05 3.15 -17.20
N THR A 111 2.07 4.48 -17.38
CA THR A 111 2.00 5.12 -18.71
C THR A 111 3.35 5.54 -19.28
N ASP A 112 4.44 5.29 -18.54
CA ASP A 112 5.84 5.50 -18.98
C ASP A 112 6.48 4.14 -19.32
N ASP A 113 5.87 3.41 -20.27
CA ASP A 113 6.49 2.51 -21.26
C ASP A 113 5.35 1.71 -21.93
N GLU A 114 5.17 1.93 -23.23
CA GLU A 114 4.51 0.96 -24.09
C GLU A 114 5.32 -0.35 -24.00
N ASP A 115 4.70 -1.42 -23.49
CA ASP A 115 5.21 -2.79 -23.44
C ASP A 115 6.41 -3.07 -22.49
N GLU A 116 6.16 -3.37 -21.20
CA GLU A 116 6.76 -4.51 -20.43
C GLU A 116 6.64 -4.45 -18.89
N ASP A 117 6.18 -3.38 -18.23
CA ASP A 117 6.43 -3.24 -16.78
C ASP A 117 5.37 -3.81 -15.80
N CYS A 118 4.31 -4.49 -16.30
CA CYS A 118 3.56 -5.40 -15.42
C CYS A 118 4.44 -6.55 -14.88
N ALA A 119 5.61 -6.77 -15.50
CA ALA A 119 6.60 -7.75 -15.08
C ALA A 119 7.46 -7.31 -13.88
N LEU A 120 7.49 -6.03 -13.45
CA LEU A 120 8.31 -5.63 -12.30
C LEU A 120 7.70 -6.12 -10.98
N PHE A 121 6.38 -6.01 -10.84
CA PHE A 121 5.63 -6.63 -9.74
C PHE A 121 5.70 -8.16 -9.77
N ALA A 122 5.69 -8.76 -10.97
CA ALA A 122 5.87 -10.18 -11.15
C ALA A 122 7.28 -10.60 -10.70
N ARG A 123 8.35 -9.95 -11.18
CA ARG A 123 9.76 -10.26 -10.85
C ARG A 123 10.09 -10.21 -9.36
N ILE A 124 9.46 -9.33 -8.58
CA ILE A 124 9.65 -9.27 -7.12
C ILE A 124 9.06 -10.53 -6.43
N TYR A 125 8.01 -11.13 -7.01
CA TYR A 125 7.34 -12.32 -6.47
C TYR A 125 7.62 -13.63 -7.25
N GLU A 126 8.27 -13.57 -8.43
CA GLU A 126 8.61 -14.74 -9.28
C GLU A 126 9.93 -15.41 -8.90
N ARG A 127 10.72 -14.87 -7.97
CA ARG A 127 11.92 -15.53 -7.44
C ARG A 127 11.65 -16.37 -6.19
N ARG A 128 10.55 -17.11 -6.19
CA ARG A 128 10.31 -18.13 -5.17
C ARG A 128 9.73 -19.38 -5.81
N ASP A 129 10.59 -20.08 -6.54
CA ASP A 129 10.57 -21.53 -6.63
C ASP A 129 11.96 -22.04 -6.24
#